data_AF-A0A3D3V9C6-F1
#
_entry.id   AF-A0A3D3V9C6-F1
#
_cell.length_a   1.000
_cell.length_b   1.000
_cell.length_c   1.000
_cell.angle_alpha   90.00
_cell.angle_beta   90.00
_cell.angle_gamma   90.00
#
_symmetry.space_group_name_H-M   'P 1'
#
loop_
_entity.id
_entity.type
_entity.pdbx_description
1 polymer ?
#
loop_
_entity_poly.entity_id
_entity_poly.type
_entity_poly.pdbx_seq_one_letter_code
_entity_poly.pdbx_strand_id
1 'polypeptide(L)'
;IVASATRASRVLVFDHTLRVEDEKTRKTKKLREPVRVVHNDYTDTSGPQRIRDLLPPDEAEVALTKRYVYVNVWRSINGAVEEAPLGICDAKSIAEGDMILMDLKYGDRVGEIHRTRYNPNHQWVYFPRMVPDEIILLKCYDSRTDVARWTAHTAFDDPTSPADAAPRQSIETRTIAFYE
;
A
#
# COMPACT_ATOMS: atom_id res chain seq x y z
N ILE A 1 7.33 -10.70 -10.77
CA ILE A 1 7.77 -10.30 -9.41
C ILE A 1 6.81 -10.87 -8.36
N VAL A 2 5.60 -10.32 -8.18
CA VAL A 2 4.66 -10.75 -7.12
C VAL A 2 4.41 -12.25 -7.14
N ALA A 3 4.00 -12.83 -8.28
CA ALA A 3 3.73 -14.27 -8.40
C ALA A 3 4.90 -15.14 -7.92
N SER A 4 6.13 -14.78 -8.30
CA SER A 4 7.34 -15.50 -7.88
C SER A 4 7.64 -15.34 -6.39
N ALA A 5 7.48 -14.13 -5.84
CA ALA A 5 7.79 -13.85 -4.44
C ALA A 5 6.77 -14.45 -3.48
N THR A 6 5.50 -14.52 -3.89
CA THR A 6 4.40 -14.99 -3.05
C THR A 6 3.99 -16.44 -3.33
N ARG A 7 4.46 -17.02 -4.44
CA ARG A 7 4.04 -18.34 -4.96
C ARG A 7 2.55 -18.42 -5.29
N ALA A 8 1.94 -17.29 -5.63
CA ALA A 8 0.56 -17.24 -6.09
C ALA A 8 0.41 -17.91 -7.45
N SER A 9 -0.68 -18.65 -7.66
CA SER A 9 -1.01 -19.29 -8.94
C SER A 9 -1.41 -18.25 -9.99
N ARG A 10 -2.04 -17.15 -9.56
CA ARG A 10 -2.47 -16.05 -10.42
C ARG A 10 -2.26 -14.71 -9.73
N VAL A 11 -1.85 -13.70 -10.49
CA VAL A 11 -1.77 -12.32 -10.02
C VAL A 11 -2.51 -11.40 -10.98
N LEU A 12 -3.46 -10.64 -10.46
CA LEU A 12 -4.16 -9.58 -11.17
C LEU A 12 -3.53 -8.23 -10.81
N VAL A 13 -3.05 -7.49 -11.81
CA VAL A 13 -2.68 -6.08 -11.67
C VAL A 13 -3.89 -5.24 -12.06
N PHE A 14 -4.37 -4.37 -11.17
CA PHE A 14 -5.63 -3.64 -11.43
C PHE A 14 -5.51 -2.12 -11.39
N ASP A 15 -4.50 -1.55 -10.72
CA ASP A 15 -4.21 -0.12 -10.81
C ASP A 15 -2.74 0.20 -10.49
N HIS A 16 -2.38 1.46 -10.65
CA HIS A 16 -1.15 2.03 -10.13
C HIS A 16 -1.35 3.48 -9.72
N THR A 17 -0.50 3.98 -8.83
CA THR A 17 -0.42 5.40 -8.49
C THR A 17 1.00 5.92 -8.62
N LEU A 18 1.11 7.13 -9.14
CA LEU A 18 2.33 7.93 -9.10
C LEU A 18 2.23 8.94 -7.96
N ARG A 19 3.33 9.11 -7.23
CA ARG A 19 3.45 10.04 -6.10
C ARG A 19 4.72 10.86 -6.27
N VAL A 20 4.58 12.19 -6.25
CA VAL A 20 5.68 13.15 -6.44
C VAL A 20 5.66 14.17 -5.31
N GLU A 21 6.79 14.44 -4.64
CA GLU A 21 6.84 15.45 -3.57
C GLU A 21 6.77 16.88 -4.15
N ASP A 22 7.55 17.16 -5.20
CA ASP A 22 7.62 18.47 -5.86
C ASP A 22 6.24 19.01 -6.30
N GLU A 23 5.82 20.13 -5.70
CA GLU A 23 4.52 20.75 -5.91
C GLU A 23 4.32 21.22 -7.36
N LYS A 24 5.37 21.76 -7.98
CA LYS A 24 5.29 22.28 -9.36
C LYS A 24 4.97 21.15 -10.32
N THR A 25 5.74 20.06 -10.26
CA THR A 25 5.53 18.85 -11.07
C THR A 25 4.17 18.25 -10.81
N ARG A 26 3.73 18.18 -9.54
CA ARG A 26 2.39 17.71 -9.18
C ARG A 26 1.29 18.51 -9.86
N LYS A 27 1.32 19.84 -9.78
CA LYS A 27 0.30 20.71 -10.38
C LYS A 27 0.29 20.59 -11.91
N THR A 28 1.46 20.61 -12.54
CA THR A 28 1.57 20.52 -14.01
C THR A 28 1.08 19.18 -14.54
N LYS A 29 1.44 18.07 -13.88
CA LYS A 29 1.10 16.71 -14.33
C LYS A 29 -0.16 16.14 -13.67
N LYS A 30 -0.85 16.92 -12.82
CA LYS A 30 -2.00 16.49 -12.00
C LYS A 30 -1.72 15.22 -11.19
N LEU A 31 -0.53 15.16 -10.57
CA LEU A 31 -0.08 14.03 -9.76
C LEU A 31 -0.37 14.24 -8.27
N ARG A 32 -0.37 13.16 -7.51
CA ARG A 32 -0.63 13.16 -6.06
C ARG A 32 0.67 13.26 -5.26
N GLU A 33 0.59 13.81 -4.06
CA GLU A 33 1.71 13.79 -3.11
C GLU A 33 1.82 12.46 -2.36
N PRO A 34 3.03 12.12 -1.89
CA PRO A 34 3.26 11.18 -0.79
C PRO A 34 2.24 11.32 0.35
N VAL A 35 1.68 10.20 0.81
CA VAL A 35 0.65 10.21 1.87
C VAL A 35 1.33 10.26 3.23
N ARG A 36 1.17 11.36 3.98
CA ARG A 36 1.75 11.57 5.33
C ARG A 36 0.80 11.19 6.47
N VAL A 37 -0.20 10.38 6.18
CA VAL A 37 -1.12 9.89 7.19
C VAL A 37 -1.11 8.38 7.15
N VAL A 38 -0.83 7.78 8.31
CA VAL A 38 -0.74 6.33 8.45
C VAL A 38 -2.06 5.66 8.05
N HIS A 39 -1.96 4.67 7.18
CA HIS A 39 -3.09 3.94 6.65
C HIS A 39 -2.75 2.51 6.25
N ASN A 40 -3.78 1.72 5.99
CA ASN A 40 -3.73 0.49 5.21
C ASN A 40 -4.87 0.52 4.17
N ASP A 41 -4.60 0.08 2.94
CA ASP A 41 -5.48 0.28 1.79
C ASP A 41 -6.80 -0.51 1.82
N TYR A 42 -6.85 -1.60 2.57
CA TYR A 42 -7.96 -2.56 2.51
C TYR A 42 -8.42 -2.98 3.89
N THR A 43 -9.67 -3.44 3.94
CA THR A 43 -10.37 -3.94 5.11
C THR A 43 -11.03 -5.28 4.81
N ASP A 44 -11.64 -5.88 5.82
CA ASP A 44 -12.45 -7.09 5.66
C ASP A 44 -13.69 -6.88 4.77
N THR A 45 -14.13 -5.63 4.60
CA THR A 45 -15.23 -5.27 3.70
C THR A 45 -14.71 -4.92 2.31
N SER A 46 -13.71 -4.02 2.22
CA SER A 46 -13.27 -3.47 0.95
C SER A 46 -12.40 -4.43 0.13
N GLY A 47 -11.69 -5.36 0.79
CA GLY A 47 -10.91 -6.41 0.12
C GLY A 47 -11.78 -7.32 -0.75
N PRO A 48 -12.80 -8.00 -0.20
CA PRO A 48 -13.74 -8.81 -0.99
C PRO A 48 -14.50 -8.00 -2.03
N GLN A 49 -14.97 -6.80 -1.67
CA GLN A 49 -15.72 -5.94 -2.60
C GLN A 49 -14.87 -5.59 -3.83
N ARG A 50 -13.60 -5.27 -3.63
CA ARG A 50 -12.71 -4.91 -4.74
C ARG A 50 -12.45 -6.08 -5.69
N ILE A 51 -12.52 -7.33 -5.23
CA ILE A 51 -12.50 -8.50 -6.13
C ILE A 51 -13.77 -8.53 -6.99
N ARG A 52 -14.95 -8.31 -6.38
CA ARG A 52 -16.23 -8.25 -7.11
C ARG A 52 -16.30 -7.12 -8.12
N ASP A 53 -15.64 -5.99 -7.83
CA ASP A 53 -15.56 -4.85 -8.76
C ASP A 53 -14.68 -5.15 -9.98
N LEU A 54 -13.73 -6.09 -9.88
CA LEU A 54 -12.68 -6.31 -10.87
C LEU A 54 -12.84 -7.59 -11.70
N LEU A 55 -13.55 -8.59 -11.18
CA LEU A 55 -13.73 -9.88 -11.83
C LEU A 55 -15.19 -10.09 -12.27
N PRO A 56 -15.44 -10.94 -13.28
CA PRO A 56 -16.80 -11.41 -13.59
C PRO A 56 -17.47 -12.03 -12.34
N PRO A 57 -18.80 -11.90 -12.16
CA PRO A 57 -19.48 -12.33 -10.94
C PRO A 57 -19.17 -13.77 -10.49
N ASP A 58 -19.27 -14.74 -11.41
CA ASP A 58 -19.03 -16.15 -11.09
C ASP A 58 -17.57 -16.42 -10.69
N GLU A 59 -16.61 -15.75 -11.35
CA GLU A 59 -15.19 -15.86 -11.03
C GLU A 59 -14.87 -15.21 -9.68
N ALA A 60 -15.49 -14.08 -9.38
CA ALA A 60 -15.33 -13.37 -8.11
C ALA A 60 -15.74 -14.25 -6.93
N GLU A 61 -16.93 -14.85 -6.98
CA GLU A 61 -17.41 -15.70 -5.88
C GLU A 61 -16.53 -16.93 -5.68
N VAL A 62 -16.07 -17.57 -6.77
CA VAL A 62 -15.11 -18.68 -6.67
C VAL A 62 -13.79 -18.20 -6.04
N ALA A 63 -13.24 -17.07 -6.48
CA ALA A 63 -11.98 -16.54 -5.95
C ALA A 63 -12.06 -16.21 -4.44
N LEU A 64 -13.23 -15.73 -3.99
CA LEU A 64 -13.47 -15.38 -2.58
C LEU A 64 -13.57 -16.60 -1.66
N THR A 65 -13.82 -17.80 -2.19
CA THR A 65 -13.76 -19.05 -1.40
C THR A 65 -12.34 -19.49 -1.07
N LYS A 66 -11.34 -18.92 -1.74
CA LYS A 66 -9.93 -19.29 -1.61
C LYS A 66 -9.12 -18.18 -0.94
N ARG A 67 -7.84 -18.46 -0.68
CA ARG A 67 -6.92 -17.43 -0.20
C ARG A 67 -6.63 -16.42 -1.31
N TYR A 68 -6.67 -15.14 -0.96
CA TYR A 68 -6.19 -14.05 -1.79
C TYR A 68 -5.46 -13.02 -0.94
N VAL A 69 -4.50 -12.33 -1.55
CA VAL A 69 -3.62 -11.38 -0.87
C VAL A 69 -3.44 -10.15 -1.73
N TYR A 70 -3.68 -8.97 -1.17
CA TYR A 70 -3.34 -7.70 -1.82
C TYR A 70 -1.87 -7.39 -1.55
N VAL A 71 -1.09 -7.25 -2.64
CA VAL A 71 0.32 -6.91 -2.58
C VAL A 71 0.56 -5.69 -3.47
N ASN A 72 1.02 -4.60 -2.86
CA ASN A 72 1.46 -3.43 -3.57
C ASN A 72 2.96 -3.57 -3.88
N VAL A 73 3.36 -3.21 -5.10
CA VAL A 73 4.76 -3.12 -5.51
C VAL A 73 5.14 -1.66 -5.52
N TRP A 74 6.00 -1.26 -4.59
CA TRP A 74 6.47 0.12 -4.45
C TRP A 74 7.92 0.24 -4.90
N ARG A 75 8.25 1.28 -5.68
CA ARG A 75 9.63 1.61 -6.06
C ARG A 75 9.83 3.09 -6.35
N SER A 76 11.08 3.53 -6.27
CA SER A 76 11.51 4.81 -6.83
C SER A 76 11.50 4.77 -8.36
N ILE A 77 11.16 5.90 -8.97
CA ILE A 77 11.21 6.10 -10.43
C ILE A 77 12.04 7.32 -10.84
N ASN A 78 12.68 8.00 -9.87
CA ASN A 78 13.50 9.18 -10.11
C ASN A 78 14.70 9.22 -9.16
N GLY A 79 15.67 8.32 -9.38
CA GLY A 79 16.89 8.25 -8.57
C GLY A 79 16.66 7.68 -7.17
N ALA A 80 17.61 7.92 -6.26
CA ALA A 80 17.48 7.52 -4.86
C ALA A 80 16.39 8.33 -4.15
N VAL A 81 15.70 7.70 -3.18
CA VAL A 81 14.71 8.40 -2.34
C VAL A 81 15.42 9.17 -1.24
N GLU A 82 15.57 10.47 -1.41
CA GLU A 82 16.31 11.34 -0.48
C GLU A 82 15.43 12.11 0.50
N GLU A 83 14.13 12.24 0.19
CA GLU A 83 13.13 12.80 1.10
C GLU A 83 11.83 11.98 1.06
N ALA A 84 10.97 12.21 2.06
CA ALA A 84 9.68 11.57 2.21
C ALA A 84 9.70 10.03 2.04
N PRO A 85 10.61 9.25 2.66
CA PRO A 85 10.70 7.80 2.44
C PRO A 85 9.42 7.06 2.88
N LEU A 86 9.26 5.82 2.41
CA LEU A 86 8.15 4.95 2.81
C LEU A 86 8.45 4.28 4.16
N GLY A 87 7.75 4.71 5.20
CA GLY A 87 7.71 4.06 6.51
C GLY A 87 6.67 2.93 6.54
N ILE A 88 7.05 1.82 7.14
CA ILE A 88 6.27 0.58 7.22
C ILE A 88 6.27 0.13 8.68
N CYS A 89 5.09 -0.13 9.23
CA CYS A 89 4.94 -0.65 10.58
C CYS A 89 5.05 -2.18 10.58
N ASP A 90 5.82 -2.76 11.51
CA ASP A 90 5.81 -4.20 11.73
C ASP A 90 4.42 -4.62 12.22
N ALA A 91 3.76 -5.49 11.45
CA ALA A 91 2.43 -5.99 11.76
C ALA A 91 2.33 -6.68 13.13
N LYS A 92 3.43 -7.22 13.69
CA LYS A 92 3.45 -7.80 15.05
C LYS A 92 3.37 -6.75 16.16
N SER A 93 3.70 -5.50 15.85
CA SER A 93 3.65 -4.38 16.80
C SER A 93 2.31 -3.63 16.77
N ILE A 94 1.47 -3.90 15.77
CA ILE A 94 0.12 -3.33 15.65
C ILE A 94 -0.79 -4.08 16.62
N ALA A 95 -1.27 -3.39 17.66
CA ALA A 95 -2.18 -4.00 18.64
C ALA A 95 -3.60 -4.14 18.09
N GLU A 96 -4.37 -5.04 18.69
CA GLU A 96 -5.80 -5.13 18.43
C GLU A 96 -6.49 -3.78 18.70
N GLY A 97 -7.32 -3.32 17.77
CA GLY A 97 -8.00 -2.02 17.86
C GLY A 97 -7.17 -0.80 17.45
N ASP A 98 -5.90 -0.97 17.06
CA ASP A 98 -5.10 0.12 16.48
C ASP A 98 -5.51 0.44 15.04
N MET A 99 -6.10 -0.52 14.33
CA MET A 99 -6.61 -0.33 12.97
C MET A 99 -8.06 0.18 13.05
N ILE A 100 -8.28 1.42 12.64
CA ILE A 100 -9.57 2.13 12.72
C ILE A 100 -10.17 2.22 11.32
N LEU A 101 -11.38 1.72 11.13
CA LEU A 101 -12.10 1.83 9.86
C LEU A 101 -12.39 3.30 9.52
N MET A 102 -12.18 3.66 8.26
CA MET A 102 -12.47 4.99 7.73
C MET A 102 -13.12 4.88 6.36
N ASP A 103 -14.31 5.48 6.25
CA ASP A 103 -15.01 5.62 4.98
C ASP A 103 -14.32 6.64 4.07
N LEU A 104 -14.20 6.27 2.80
CA LEU A 104 -13.85 7.16 1.69
C LEU A 104 -15.10 7.38 0.85
N LYS A 105 -15.78 8.49 1.07
CA LYS A 105 -17.00 8.84 0.33
C LYS A 105 -16.66 9.49 -1.01
N TYR A 106 -16.92 8.77 -2.09
CA TYR A 106 -16.90 9.27 -3.45
C TYR A 106 -18.33 9.57 -3.91
N GLY A 107 -18.49 10.28 -5.03
CA GLY A 107 -19.83 10.65 -5.52
C GLY A 107 -20.70 9.45 -5.90
N ASP A 108 -20.07 8.36 -6.34
CA ASP A 108 -20.71 7.16 -6.89
C ASP A 108 -20.58 5.91 -6.00
N ARG A 109 -19.71 5.96 -4.97
CA ARG A 109 -19.44 4.81 -4.10
C ARG A 109 -18.85 5.22 -2.75
N VAL A 110 -18.95 4.33 -1.77
CA VAL A 110 -18.22 4.42 -0.51
C VAL A 110 -17.12 3.35 -0.51
N GLY A 111 -15.86 3.79 -0.47
CA GLY A 111 -14.73 2.90 -0.18
C GLY A 111 -14.47 2.84 1.33
N GLU A 112 -13.67 1.88 1.77
CA GLU A 112 -13.29 1.72 3.17
C GLU A 112 -11.81 1.37 3.27
N ILE A 113 -11.09 2.07 4.15
CA ILE A 113 -9.67 1.82 4.45
C ILE A 113 -9.47 1.76 5.96
N HIS A 114 -8.26 1.41 6.41
CA HIS A 114 -7.88 1.63 7.80
C HIS A 114 -7.03 2.90 7.94
N ARG A 115 -7.34 3.68 8.97
CA ARG A 115 -6.39 4.56 9.66
C ARG A 115 -5.73 3.80 10.80
N THR A 116 -4.64 4.33 11.32
CA THR A 116 -3.96 3.71 12.46
C THR A 116 -3.95 4.67 13.65
N ARG A 117 -4.37 4.18 14.81
CA ARG A 117 -4.26 4.86 16.10
C ARG A 117 -2.79 5.02 16.45
N TYR A 118 -2.41 6.16 17.01
CA TYR A 118 -1.09 6.31 17.59
C TYR A 118 -0.90 5.30 18.73
N ASN A 119 0.22 4.57 18.68
CA ASN A 119 0.66 3.68 19.74
C ASN A 119 2.19 3.74 19.83
N PRO A 120 2.78 4.10 20.99
CA PRO A 120 4.23 4.20 21.13
C PRO A 120 4.95 2.85 20.98
N ASN A 121 4.23 1.73 21.04
CA ASN A 121 4.80 0.40 20.86
C ASN A 121 4.92 -0.01 19.37
N HIS A 122 4.41 0.80 18.43
CA HIS A 122 4.57 0.53 17.00
C HIS A 122 6.04 0.58 16.61
N GLN A 123 6.49 -0.48 15.95
CA GLN A 123 7.84 -0.60 15.44
C GLN A 123 7.85 -0.25 13.95
N TRP A 124 8.51 0.85 13.62
CA TRP A 124 8.59 1.38 12.27
C TRP A 124 9.93 1.05 11.63
N VAL A 125 9.89 0.63 10.38
CA VAL A 125 11.06 0.38 9.54
C VAL A 125 10.93 1.14 8.23
N TYR A 126 12.05 1.52 7.64
CA TYR A 126 12.12 2.11 6.32
C TYR A 126 13.48 1.81 5.69
N PHE A 127 13.57 1.96 4.36
CA PHE A 127 14.81 1.79 3.61
C PHE A 127 15.34 3.18 3.24
N PRO A 128 16.44 3.65 3.85
CA PRO A 128 17.00 4.96 3.52
C PRO A 128 17.62 4.91 2.12
N ARG A 129 17.48 6.02 1.36
CA ARG A 129 18.08 6.18 0.02
C ARG A 129 17.74 5.07 -0.98
N MET A 130 16.56 4.46 -0.86
CA MET A 130 16.14 3.36 -1.74
C MET A 130 16.25 3.77 -3.22
N VAL A 131 16.94 2.95 -4.02
CA VAL A 131 17.26 3.22 -5.43
C VAL A 131 16.25 2.55 -6.38
N PRO A 132 16.19 2.95 -7.67
CA PRO A 132 15.12 2.49 -8.56
C PRO A 132 15.10 0.97 -8.81
N ASP A 133 16.22 0.26 -8.72
CA ASP A 133 16.33 -1.20 -8.90
C ASP A 133 15.91 -2.01 -7.67
N GLU A 134 15.70 -1.35 -6.53
CA GLU A 134 15.08 -1.94 -5.35
C GLU A 134 13.55 -1.85 -5.42
N ILE A 135 12.88 -2.85 -4.83
CA ILE A 135 11.43 -2.89 -4.76
C ILE A 135 10.98 -3.30 -3.35
N ILE A 136 9.88 -2.73 -2.90
CA ILE A 136 9.18 -3.16 -1.68
C ILE A 136 7.89 -3.87 -2.12
N LEU A 137 7.69 -5.08 -1.60
CA LEU A 137 6.41 -5.77 -1.68
C LEU A 137 5.67 -5.54 -0.37
N LEU A 138 4.63 -4.72 -0.43
CA LEU A 138 3.83 -4.33 0.72
C LEU A 138 2.55 -5.16 0.75
N LYS A 139 2.39 -6.00 1.77
CA LYS A 139 1.19 -6.83 1.94
C LYS A 139 0.10 -6.03 2.63
N CYS A 140 -0.85 -5.52 1.86
CA CYS A 140 -1.90 -4.64 2.35
C CYS A 140 -3.13 -5.40 2.88
N TYR A 141 -3.34 -6.64 2.45
CA TYR A 141 -4.43 -7.49 2.94
C TYR A 141 -4.14 -8.97 2.70
N ASP A 142 -4.48 -9.83 3.66
CA ASP A 142 -4.52 -11.29 3.51
C ASP A 142 -5.90 -11.78 3.97
N SER A 143 -6.55 -12.61 3.15
CA SER A 143 -7.85 -13.18 3.52
C SER A 143 -7.74 -14.22 4.65
N ARG A 144 -6.53 -14.74 4.91
CA ARG A 144 -6.26 -15.52 6.12
C ARG A 144 -6.18 -14.63 7.36
N THR A 145 -6.60 -15.17 8.49
CA THR A 145 -6.65 -14.45 9.78
C THR A 145 -5.53 -14.83 10.74
N ASP A 146 -4.78 -15.90 10.46
CA ASP A 146 -3.70 -16.44 11.29
C ASP A 146 -2.30 -15.93 10.87
N VAL A 147 -2.26 -14.87 10.08
CA VAL A 147 -1.04 -14.26 9.53
C VAL A 147 -1.14 -12.74 9.69
N ALA A 148 -0.02 -12.03 9.50
CA ALA A 148 -0.04 -10.57 9.37
C ALA A 148 -1.00 -10.16 8.25
N ARG A 149 -2.17 -9.60 8.58
CA ARG A 149 -3.23 -9.33 7.58
C ARG A 149 -3.03 -7.99 6.90
N TRP A 150 -2.63 -6.98 7.67
CA TRP A 150 -2.52 -5.60 7.22
C TRP A 150 -1.11 -5.08 7.49
N THR A 151 -0.73 -4.03 6.77
CA THR A 151 0.55 -3.34 6.99
C THR A 151 0.30 -1.85 7.00
N ALA A 152 0.32 -1.23 8.18
CA ALA A 152 0.22 0.22 8.29
C ALA A 152 1.48 0.88 7.68
N HIS A 153 1.28 1.88 6.84
CA HIS A 153 2.37 2.55 6.13
C HIS A 153 2.07 4.03 5.89
N THR A 154 3.13 4.81 5.66
CA THR A 154 3.06 6.25 5.42
C THR A 154 4.35 6.75 4.77
N ALA A 155 4.30 7.89 4.09
CA ALA A 155 5.47 8.74 3.95
C ALA A 155 5.68 9.55 5.23
N PHE A 156 6.92 9.94 5.54
CA PHE A 156 7.23 10.76 6.71
C PHE A 156 8.37 11.75 6.41
N ASP A 157 8.46 12.82 7.19
CA ASP A 157 9.60 13.75 7.13
C ASP A 157 10.79 13.11 7.81
N ASP A 158 11.76 12.64 7.03
CA ASP A 158 12.99 12.10 7.57
C ASP A 158 13.90 13.26 8.00
N PRO A 159 14.19 13.44 9.30
CA PRO A 159 15.02 14.53 9.80
C PRO A 159 16.48 14.44 9.34
N THR A 160 16.89 13.32 8.74
CA THR A 160 18.21 13.11 8.15
C THR A 160 18.28 13.47 6.67
N SER A 161 17.15 13.87 6.06
CA SER A 161 17.11 14.32 4.66
C SER A 161 18.02 15.55 4.46
N PRO A 162 18.87 15.58 3.41
CA PRO A 162 19.65 16.77 3.07
C PRO A 162 18.76 17.98 2.80
N ALA A 163 19.29 19.19 3.04
CA ALA A 163 18.56 20.43 2.75
C ALA A 163 18.26 20.63 1.25
N ASP A 164 19.06 20.00 0.38
CA ASP A 164 18.96 19.99 -1.07
C ASP A 164 18.49 18.63 -1.63
N ALA A 165 17.81 17.82 -0.82
CA ALA A 165 17.32 16.50 -1.20
C ALA A 165 16.52 16.54 -2.50
N ALA A 166 16.78 15.56 -3.39
CA ALA A 166 16.00 15.44 -4.61
C ALA A 166 14.55 15.00 -4.31
N PRO A 167 13.54 15.63 -4.94
CA PRO A 167 12.18 15.34 -4.60
C PRO A 167 11.74 13.94 -5.01
N ARG A 168 11.16 13.22 -4.06
CA ARG A 168 10.74 11.84 -4.26
C ARG A 168 9.77 11.73 -5.43
N GLN A 169 10.04 10.80 -6.34
CA GLN A 169 9.04 10.31 -7.28
C GLN A 169 9.00 8.79 -7.19
N SER A 170 7.80 8.26 -6.95
CA SER A 170 7.59 6.84 -6.74
C SER A 170 6.35 6.36 -7.48
N ILE A 171 6.35 5.06 -7.78
CA ILE A 171 5.19 4.34 -8.27
C ILE A 171 4.82 3.24 -7.28
N GLU A 172 3.52 3.08 -7.09
CA GLU A 172 2.94 1.93 -6.42
C GLU A 172 1.99 1.23 -7.39
N THR A 173 2.26 -0.03 -7.71
CA THR A 173 1.40 -0.88 -8.53
C THR A 173 0.65 -1.84 -7.62
N ARG A 174 -0.69 -1.86 -7.69
CA ARG A 174 -1.50 -2.69 -6.80
C ARG A 174 -1.94 -3.96 -7.49
N THR A 175 -1.83 -5.05 -6.74
CA THR A 175 -2.08 -6.39 -7.26
C THR A 175 -2.89 -7.23 -6.30
N ILE A 176 -3.63 -8.19 -6.83
CA ILE A 176 -4.27 -9.26 -6.07
C ILE A 176 -3.61 -10.58 -6.48
N ALA A 177 -3.00 -11.24 -5.51
CA ALA A 177 -2.41 -12.56 -5.63
C ALA A 177 -3.43 -13.61 -5.16
N PHE A 178 -3.82 -14.52 -6.05
CA PHE A 178 -4.75 -15.62 -5.78
C PHE A 178 -3.99 -16.93 -5.62
N TYR A 179 -4.50 -17.79 -4.74
CA TYR A 179 -3.94 -19.10 -4.45
C TYR A 179 -5.00 -20.15 -4.72
N GLU A 180 -4.63 -21.20 -5.45
CA GLU A 180 -5.53 -22.30 -5.79
C GLU A 180 -5.65 -23.37 -4.72
#